data_AF-A0A9Q0PX71-F1
#
_entry.id   AF-A0A9Q0PX71-F1
#
_cell.length_a   1.000
_cell.length_b   1.000
_cell.length_c   1.000
_cell.angle_alpha   90.00
_cell.angle_beta   90.00
_cell.angle_gamma   90.00
#
_symmetry.space_group_name_H-M   'P 1'
#
loop_
_entity.id
_entity.type
_entity.pdbx_description
1 polymer ?
#
loop_
_entity_poly.entity_id
_entity_poly.type
_entity_poly.pdbx_seq_one_letter_code
_entity_poly.pdbx_strand_id
1 'polypeptide(L)'
;MAARAMGTCDDSKKGMVTACESYLPMVKLMRKVLHVNGMGKNVNIFNKRSDELQVGVDIPSRADVLVSEILDSELLGEGLIPTLQHAHDELLVDNPLTVPYRATTYGQLVESTFLWKLHDLSKNEEEASDSIRLVPPGLDTILGVKTQQHPMQCDAISKEINLLSEPFKIFEFDFWKRPDSQGDSKVLIKATNDGRVHAVVSWWVLQLDSEGTIFYSTAPGWITSPVATYTGNWRDHWKQCVWFIPGEGIPISKGEEVHLHAVHSDTRVSYNLATQATEIREGDSSSGDSHLTLSPERIAIYGDRKWRSCMLTALKNLLRERVHPLCVVADDSVFLSLLIAHLSKNSKVIALFPGLRERGVQYLKAVADANGFTADRVEVFQKKKHLTLHDTKQKQVDLLIGEPYYYGNDGMLPWQNFRFWKERTMLDSVLAEDVLVMPCKAMLKACAMSLPDLWKSRRCLSKIEDFDHSIVNNTLGACGDLPEPQEGPLLPFFIWQCGETKELSETFTVMEFDFSKSIGPCYGKAQVEFTEQGMCHGFVLWIDWVMDAKNSVVLTTGPDERYWKQGVKLLSQPVAVGVRGSNTGNCCSTLLEATFDPSSGELAPMRTVLSSAVPPPFSSSMIPSSVLFIGAP
;
A
#
# COMPACT_ATOMS: atom_id res chain seq x y z
N MET A 1 -4.70 -30.69 3.00
CA MET A 1 -6.10 -30.85 3.44
C MET A 1 -6.90 -31.82 2.57
N ALA A 2 -7.17 -31.54 1.28
CA ALA A 2 -8.01 -32.40 0.42
C ALA A 2 -7.61 -33.90 0.42
N ALA A 3 -6.33 -34.21 0.25
CA ALA A 3 -5.84 -35.59 0.31
C ALA A 3 -6.10 -36.29 1.67
N ARG A 4 -6.05 -35.55 2.79
CA ARG A 4 -6.37 -36.09 4.13
C ARG A 4 -7.86 -36.37 4.26
N ALA A 5 -8.71 -35.47 3.76
CA ALA A 5 -10.17 -35.63 3.75
C ALA A 5 -10.63 -36.82 2.87
N MET A 6 -9.90 -37.15 1.80
CA MET A 6 -10.19 -38.34 0.99
C MET A 6 -9.68 -39.64 1.62
N GLY A 7 -8.60 -39.60 2.40
CA GLY A 7 -8.01 -40.77 3.06
C GLY A 7 -8.83 -41.34 4.23
N THR A 8 -9.88 -40.65 4.66
CA THR A 8 -10.82 -41.12 5.69
C THR A 8 -11.99 -41.95 5.14
N CYS A 9 -12.04 -42.15 3.81
CA CYS A 9 -13.06 -42.95 3.14
C CYS A 9 -12.51 -44.32 2.73
N ASP A 10 -13.34 -45.36 2.83
CA ASP A 10 -13.07 -46.80 2.60
C ASP A 10 -11.96 -47.14 1.59
N ASP A 11 -11.09 -48.12 1.92
CA ASP A 11 -9.93 -48.59 1.13
C ASP A 11 -10.25 -49.05 -0.31
N SER A 12 -11.54 -49.13 -0.68
CA SER A 12 -12.02 -49.52 -2.00
C SER A 12 -12.09 -48.38 -3.03
N LYS A 13 -11.94 -47.11 -2.61
CA LYS A 13 -11.95 -45.94 -3.51
C LYS A 13 -10.75 -45.03 -3.25
N LYS A 14 -9.65 -45.28 -3.95
CA LYS A 14 -8.43 -44.47 -3.83
C LYS A 14 -8.60 -43.12 -4.57
N GLY A 15 -8.98 -42.07 -3.83
CA GLY A 15 -9.02 -40.70 -4.35
C GLY A 15 -7.63 -40.20 -4.77
N MET A 16 -7.59 -39.32 -5.78
CA MET A 16 -6.35 -38.75 -6.33
C MET A 16 -6.43 -37.22 -6.27
N VAL A 17 -5.39 -36.58 -5.73
CA VAL A 17 -5.26 -35.11 -5.77
C VAL A 17 -4.25 -34.72 -6.84
N THR A 18 -4.64 -33.79 -7.69
CA THR A 18 -3.72 -33.05 -8.56
C THR A 18 -3.70 -31.59 -8.15
N ALA A 19 -2.51 -31.01 -8.05
CA ALA A 19 -2.29 -29.59 -7.83
C ALA A 19 -1.43 -29.02 -8.97
N CYS A 20 -1.71 -27.79 -9.38
CA CYS A 20 -0.88 -27.03 -10.31
C CYS A 20 -0.50 -25.68 -9.71
N GLU A 21 0.72 -25.27 -9.98
CA GLU A 21 1.26 -23.96 -9.60
C GLU A 21 2.19 -23.50 -10.72
N SER A 22 2.05 -22.25 -11.14
CA SER A 22 2.83 -21.69 -12.25
C SER A 22 4.22 -21.21 -11.81
N TYR A 23 4.35 -20.79 -10.55
CA TYR A 23 5.58 -20.24 -10.02
C TYR A 23 6.48 -21.35 -9.47
N LEU A 24 7.52 -21.67 -10.24
CA LEU A 24 8.45 -22.78 -9.95
C LEU A 24 9.03 -22.79 -8.52
N PRO A 25 9.41 -21.66 -7.89
CA PRO A 25 9.84 -21.65 -6.50
C PRO A 25 8.78 -22.19 -5.53
N MET A 26 7.50 -21.86 -5.74
CA MET A 26 6.39 -22.38 -4.93
C MET A 26 6.14 -23.87 -5.18
N VAL A 27 6.26 -24.37 -6.41
CA VAL A 27 6.21 -25.82 -6.69
C VAL A 27 7.31 -26.57 -5.92
N LYS A 28 8.54 -26.06 -5.96
CA LYS A 28 9.67 -26.67 -5.25
C LYS A 28 9.41 -26.70 -3.74
N LEU A 29 8.81 -25.64 -3.21
CA LEU A 29 8.48 -25.55 -1.80
C LEU A 29 7.33 -26.49 -1.42
N MET A 30 6.26 -26.53 -2.21
CA MET A 30 5.12 -27.43 -2.03
C MET A 30 5.56 -28.91 -1.99
N ARG A 31 6.47 -29.32 -2.88
CA ARG A 31 7.05 -30.67 -2.86
C ARG A 31 7.77 -30.99 -1.55
N LYS A 32 8.51 -30.03 -0.99
CA LYS A 32 9.16 -30.20 0.32
C LYS A 32 8.12 -30.31 1.44
N VAL A 33 7.10 -29.46 1.44
CA VAL A 33 6.00 -29.50 2.42
C VAL A 33 5.28 -30.85 2.37
N LEU A 34 4.94 -31.36 1.18
CA LEU A 34 4.32 -32.68 1.05
C LEU A 34 5.24 -33.80 1.56
N HIS A 35 6.56 -33.70 1.32
CA HIS A 35 7.51 -34.71 1.76
C HIS A 35 7.58 -34.79 3.29
N VAL A 36 7.73 -33.66 4.00
CA VAL A 36 7.81 -33.64 5.47
C VAL A 36 6.51 -34.08 6.13
N ASN A 37 5.36 -33.86 5.47
CA ASN A 37 4.05 -34.33 5.93
C ASN A 37 3.73 -35.78 5.50
N GLY A 38 4.64 -36.50 4.84
CA GLY A 38 4.41 -37.88 4.40
C GLY A 38 3.37 -38.03 3.28
N MET A 39 3.05 -36.95 2.56
CA MET A 39 1.99 -36.88 1.55
C MET A 39 2.52 -36.92 0.10
N GLY A 40 3.82 -37.13 -0.10
CA GLY A 40 4.45 -37.05 -1.43
C GLY A 40 3.92 -38.05 -2.47
N LYS A 41 3.25 -39.13 -2.05
CA LYS A 41 2.62 -40.11 -2.95
C LYS A 41 1.10 -39.87 -3.16
N ASN A 42 0.52 -38.93 -2.42
CA ASN A 42 -0.93 -38.70 -2.37
C ASN A 42 -1.36 -37.53 -3.27
N VAL A 43 -0.42 -36.69 -3.70
CA VAL A 43 -0.67 -35.47 -4.46
C VAL A 43 0.29 -35.38 -5.64
N ASN A 44 -0.25 -35.28 -6.86
CA ASN A 44 0.51 -35.02 -8.07
C ASN A 44 0.66 -33.50 -8.27
N ILE A 45 1.89 -32.98 -8.36
CA ILE A 45 2.15 -31.55 -8.54
C ILE A 45 2.73 -31.24 -9.92
N PHE A 46 2.06 -30.34 -10.66
CA PHE A 46 2.51 -29.81 -11.94
C PHE A 46 3.00 -28.36 -11.82
N ASN A 47 4.15 -28.07 -12.43
CA ASN A 47 4.63 -26.70 -12.61
C ASN A 47 4.07 -26.12 -13.90
N LYS A 48 2.78 -25.77 -13.87
CA LYS A 48 1.97 -25.32 -14.99
C LYS A 48 0.89 -24.38 -14.45
N ARG A 49 0.43 -23.45 -15.27
CA ARG A 49 -0.86 -22.82 -15.05
C ARG A 49 -1.98 -23.84 -15.30
N SER A 50 -3.15 -23.61 -14.72
CA SER A 50 -4.30 -24.50 -14.92
C SER A 50 -4.70 -24.60 -16.39
N ASP A 51 -4.57 -23.52 -17.16
CA ASP A 51 -4.86 -23.45 -18.60
C ASP A 51 -3.82 -24.14 -19.50
N GLU A 52 -2.78 -24.74 -18.92
CA GLU A 52 -1.77 -25.53 -19.62
C GLU A 52 -1.89 -27.05 -19.31
N LEU A 53 -2.81 -27.44 -18.43
CA LEU A 53 -3.07 -28.83 -18.08
C LEU A 53 -3.93 -29.51 -19.14
N GLN A 54 -3.61 -30.77 -19.44
CA GLN A 54 -4.35 -31.57 -20.43
C GLN A 54 -4.80 -32.92 -19.87
N VAL A 55 -6.06 -33.27 -20.10
CA VAL A 55 -6.62 -34.60 -19.80
C VAL A 55 -6.01 -35.65 -20.74
N GLY A 56 -5.63 -36.81 -20.20
CA GLY A 56 -4.92 -37.88 -20.89
C GLY A 56 -3.40 -37.70 -20.95
N VAL A 57 -2.88 -36.50 -20.63
CA VAL A 57 -1.44 -36.21 -20.61
C VAL A 57 -0.96 -35.92 -19.19
N ASP A 58 -1.49 -34.87 -18.55
CA ASP A 58 -1.12 -34.46 -17.19
C ASP A 58 -2.05 -35.12 -16.16
N ILE A 59 -3.36 -35.11 -16.42
CA ILE A 59 -4.36 -35.76 -15.56
C ILE A 59 -5.04 -36.90 -16.32
N PRO A 60 -5.29 -38.06 -15.70
CA PRO A 60 -5.82 -39.23 -16.41
C PRO A 60 -7.29 -39.07 -16.85
N SER A 61 -8.06 -38.26 -16.12
CA SER A 61 -9.47 -37.96 -16.38
C SER A 61 -9.82 -36.58 -15.86
N ARG A 62 -10.98 -36.06 -16.30
CA ARG A 62 -11.59 -34.86 -15.72
C ARG A 62 -11.85 -35.08 -14.21
N ALA A 63 -11.73 -34.00 -13.42
CA ALA A 63 -11.84 -34.05 -11.97
C ALA A 63 -13.29 -33.86 -11.48
N ASP A 64 -13.66 -34.60 -10.42
CA ASP A 64 -14.98 -34.53 -9.78
C ASP A 64 -15.11 -33.34 -8.81
N VAL A 65 -13.97 -32.88 -8.27
CA VAL A 65 -13.92 -31.82 -7.25
C VAL A 65 -12.90 -30.75 -7.65
N LEU A 66 -13.34 -29.49 -7.68
CA LEU A 66 -12.47 -28.32 -7.78
C LEU A 66 -12.27 -27.70 -6.40
N VAL A 67 -11.01 -27.44 -6.03
CA VAL A 67 -10.67 -26.60 -4.88
C VAL A 67 -9.82 -25.44 -5.39
N SER A 68 -10.24 -24.21 -5.13
CA SER A 68 -9.59 -23.02 -5.66
C SER A 68 -9.52 -21.89 -4.64
N GLU A 69 -8.36 -21.24 -4.59
CA GLU A 69 -8.09 -20.03 -3.81
C GLU A 69 -7.16 -19.19 -4.71
N ILE A 70 -7.77 -18.39 -5.58
CA ILE A 70 -7.13 -17.45 -6.52
C ILE A 70 -7.90 -16.13 -6.47
N LEU A 71 -8.06 -15.63 -5.26
CA LEU A 71 -8.92 -14.48 -4.96
C LEU A 71 -8.05 -13.34 -4.43
N ASP A 72 -8.34 -12.13 -4.89
CA ASP A 72 -7.78 -10.90 -4.32
C ASP A 72 -8.85 -10.10 -3.57
N SER A 73 -8.51 -8.88 -3.17
CA SER A 73 -9.48 -8.00 -2.49
C SER A 73 -10.67 -7.63 -3.39
N GLU A 74 -10.47 -7.56 -4.72
CA GLU A 74 -11.54 -7.33 -5.71
C GLU A 74 -12.29 -8.61 -6.12
N LEU A 75 -11.94 -9.76 -5.54
CA LEU A 75 -12.35 -11.13 -5.92
C LEU A 75 -11.80 -11.61 -7.29
N LEU A 76 -11.80 -10.77 -8.32
CA LEU A 76 -11.53 -11.16 -9.70
C LEU A 76 -10.09 -10.84 -10.18
N GLY A 77 -9.31 -10.05 -9.44
CA GLY A 77 -8.05 -9.49 -9.92
C GLY A 77 -6.94 -10.52 -10.16
N GLU A 78 -7.07 -11.72 -9.58
CA GLU A 78 -6.16 -12.85 -9.80
C GLU A 78 -6.60 -13.80 -10.94
N GLY A 79 -7.62 -13.42 -11.72
CA GLY A 79 -8.05 -14.18 -12.90
C GLY A 79 -8.95 -15.37 -12.58
N LEU A 80 -9.85 -15.20 -11.60
CA LEU A 80 -10.83 -16.21 -11.21
C LEU A 80 -11.69 -16.69 -12.39
N ILE A 81 -12.32 -15.75 -13.12
CA ILE A 81 -13.22 -16.06 -14.24
C ILE A 81 -12.53 -16.90 -15.33
N PRO A 82 -11.41 -16.47 -15.93
CA PRO A 82 -10.77 -17.24 -17.00
C PRO A 82 -10.28 -18.61 -16.50
N THR A 83 -9.84 -18.71 -15.24
CA THR A 83 -9.43 -19.98 -14.64
C THR A 83 -10.61 -20.95 -14.51
N LEU A 84 -11.76 -20.48 -14.02
CA LEU A 84 -12.97 -21.30 -13.92
C LEU A 84 -13.51 -21.70 -15.30
N GLN A 85 -13.49 -20.79 -16.29
CA GLN A 85 -13.92 -21.09 -17.64
C GLN A 85 -13.12 -22.25 -18.24
N HIS A 86 -11.79 -22.17 -18.22
CA HIS A 86 -10.95 -23.25 -18.70
C HIS A 86 -11.15 -24.55 -17.90
N ALA A 87 -11.26 -24.46 -16.57
CA ALA A 87 -11.47 -25.64 -15.74
C ALA A 87 -12.77 -26.38 -16.11
N HIS A 88 -13.89 -25.67 -16.28
CA HIS A 88 -15.15 -26.27 -16.72
C HIS A 88 -15.07 -26.82 -18.14
N ASP A 89 -14.44 -26.08 -19.06
CA ASP A 89 -14.35 -26.47 -20.46
C ASP A 89 -13.52 -27.73 -20.64
N GLU A 90 -12.39 -27.86 -19.94
CA GLU A 90 -11.35 -28.85 -20.25
C GLU A 90 -11.04 -29.84 -19.11
N LEU A 91 -11.18 -29.43 -17.85
CA LEU A 91 -10.60 -30.17 -16.71
C LEU A 91 -11.62 -30.82 -15.78
N LEU A 92 -12.87 -30.37 -15.76
CA LEU A 92 -13.91 -30.81 -14.82
C LEU A 92 -14.96 -31.69 -15.49
N VAL A 93 -15.55 -32.60 -14.72
CA VAL A 93 -16.75 -33.35 -15.12
C VAL A 93 -17.97 -32.43 -15.17
N ASP A 94 -19.06 -32.89 -15.78
CA ASP A 94 -20.33 -32.19 -15.69
C ASP A 94 -20.83 -32.16 -14.23
N ASN A 95 -21.27 -30.99 -13.76
CA ASN A 95 -21.74 -30.75 -12.39
C ASN A 95 -20.69 -31.10 -11.31
N PRO A 96 -19.50 -30.47 -11.34
CA PRO A 96 -18.45 -30.76 -10.38
C PRO A 96 -18.82 -30.24 -8.98
N LEU A 97 -18.29 -30.89 -7.94
CA LEU A 97 -18.28 -30.33 -6.60
C LEU A 97 -17.20 -29.25 -6.51
N THR A 98 -17.48 -28.14 -5.83
CA THR A 98 -16.56 -27.01 -5.80
C THR A 98 -16.40 -26.44 -4.39
N VAL A 99 -15.16 -26.07 -4.06
CA VAL A 99 -14.83 -25.31 -2.84
C VAL A 99 -13.93 -24.12 -3.26
N PRO A 100 -14.39 -22.87 -3.11
CA PRO A 100 -15.71 -22.48 -2.59
C PRO A 100 -16.85 -22.91 -3.53
N TYR A 101 -18.07 -22.97 -3.00
CA TYR A 101 -19.29 -23.27 -3.76
C TYR A 101 -19.81 -22.01 -4.48
N ARG A 102 -19.78 -20.87 -3.79
CA ARG A 102 -20.22 -19.57 -4.31
C ARG A 102 -19.40 -18.43 -3.70
N ALA A 103 -19.15 -17.40 -4.49
CA ALA A 103 -18.73 -16.09 -4.00
C ALA A 103 -19.84 -15.05 -4.26
N THR A 104 -20.09 -14.18 -3.28
CA THR A 104 -21.03 -13.06 -3.41
C THR A 104 -20.31 -11.76 -3.07
N THR A 105 -20.33 -10.79 -3.98
CA THR A 105 -19.80 -9.45 -3.73
C THR A 105 -20.89 -8.54 -3.18
N TYR A 106 -20.51 -7.70 -2.22
CA TYR A 106 -21.37 -6.74 -1.56
C TYR A 106 -20.79 -5.33 -1.68
N GLY A 107 -21.66 -4.34 -1.55
CA GLY A 107 -21.28 -2.93 -1.43
C GLY A 107 -22.11 -2.19 -0.39
N GLN A 108 -21.61 -1.05 0.04
CA GLN A 108 -22.32 -0.11 0.90
C GLN A 108 -21.95 1.32 0.51
N LEU A 109 -22.95 2.20 0.43
CA LEU A 109 -22.72 3.62 0.16
C LEU A 109 -22.19 4.27 1.44
N VAL A 110 -21.12 5.06 1.31
CA VAL A 110 -20.50 5.75 2.44
C VAL A 110 -20.22 7.21 2.15
N GLU A 111 -20.35 8.03 3.19
CA GLU A 111 -19.79 9.37 3.25
C GLU A 111 -18.55 9.34 4.14
N SER A 112 -17.44 9.87 3.63
CA SER A 112 -16.22 10.09 4.42
C SER A 112 -15.40 11.23 3.84
N THR A 113 -15.13 12.27 4.63
CA THR A 113 -14.28 13.39 4.19
C THR A 113 -12.87 12.92 3.84
N PHE A 114 -12.35 11.91 4.54
CA PHE A 114 -11.04 11.31 4.24
C PHE A 114 -11.03 10.66 2.85
N LEU A 115 -12.00 9.81 2.53
CA LEU A 115 -12.08 9.17 1.21
C LEU A 115 -12.33 10.16 0.07
N TRP A 116 -13.07 11.24 0.33
CA TRP A 116 -13.27 12.32 -0.64
C TRP A 116 -11.95 13.04 -0.98
N LYS A 117 -11.16 13.39 0.04
CA LYS A 117 -9.84 14.02 -0.12
C LYS A 117 -8.87 13.19 -0.95
N LEU A 118 -9.01 11.87 -0.95
CA LEU A 118 -8.14 10.97 -1.73
C LEU A 118 -8.36 11.06 -3.25
N HIS A 119 -9.39 11.73 -3.76
CA HIS A 119 -9.64 11.72 -5.20
C HIS A 119 -10.10 13.04 -5.83
N ASP A 120 -10.73 13.94 -5.06
CA ASP A 120 -11.23 15.22 -5.59
C ASP A 120 -10.28 16.39 -5.28
N LEU A 121 -9.26 16.58 -6.10
CA LEU A 121 -8.32 17.70 -5.92
C LEU A 121 -9.00 19.06 -6.14
N SER A 122 -9.86 19.15 -7.14
CA SER A 122 -10.45 20.41 -7.62
C SER A 122 -11.09 21.21 -6.49
N LYS A 123 -11.87 20.52 -5.66
CA LYS A 123 -12.56 21.12 -4.52
C LYS A 123 -11.67 21.31 -3.32
N ASN A 124 -10.78 20.35 -3.05
CA ASN A 124 -9.89 20.43 -1.90
C ASN A 124 -8.89 21.60 -2.00
N GLU A 125 -8.58 22.08 -3.22
CA GLU A 125 -7.71 23.24 -3.40
C GLU A 125 -8.43 24.60 -3.52
N GLU A 126 -9.77 24.66 -3.59
CA GLU A 126 -10.51 25.93 -3.76
C GLU A 126 -10.16 26.96 -2.67
N GLU A 127 -10.05 26.51 -1.42
CA GLU A 127 -9.75 27.33 -0.26
C GLU A 127 -8.24 27.41 0.08
N ALA A 128 -7.36 26.93 -0.81
CA ALA A 128 -5.92 27.04 -0.60
C ALA A 128 -5.44 28.50 -0.70
N SER A 129 -4.56 28.92 0.22
CA SER A 129 -4.10 30.31 0.34
C SER A 129 -2.88 30.67 -0.54
N ASP A 130 -2.37 29.71 -1.33
CA ASP A 130 -1.19 29.89 -2.20
C ASP A 130 -1.53 30.42 -3.60
N SER A 131 -2.81 30.56 -3.94
CA SER A 131 -3.29 31.01 -5.25
C SER A 131 -2.91 30.10 -6.43
N ILE A 132 -2.44 28.88 -6.17
CA ILE A 132 -2.17 27.86 -7.19
C ILE A 132 -3.43 27.02 -7.43
N ARG A 133 -3.68 26.73 -8.70
CA ARG A 133 -4.73 25.81 -9.16
C ARG A 133 -4.09 24.68 -9.96
N LEU A 134 -3.98 23.51 -9.34
CA LEU A 134 -3.51 22.30 -9.98
C LEU A 134 -4.57 21.70 -10.93
N VAL A 135 -5.85 21.94 -10.63
CA VAL A 135 -7.00 21.59 -11.46
C VAL A 135 -7.81 22.87 -11.70
N PRO A 136 -7.40 23.70 -12.68
CA PRO A 136 -8.13 24.93 -13.00
C PRO A 136 -9.58 24.66 -13.46
N PRO A 137 -10.51 25.61 -13.26
CA PRO A 137 -11.88 25.50 -13.76
C PRO A 137 -11.93 25.20 -15.27
N GLY A 138 -12.70 24.18 -15.67
CA GLY A 138 -12.80 23.73 -17.07
C GLY A 138 -11.74 22.72 -17.49
N LEU A 139 -10.83 22.34 -16.58
CA LEU A 139 -9.84 21.29 -16.75
C LEU A 139 -9.99 20.21 -15.68
N ASP A 140 -11.23 19.88 -15.30
CA ASP A 140 -11.56 19.05 -14.13
C ASP A 140 -10.95 17.64 -14.17
N THR A 141 -10.59 17.16 -15.36
CA THR A 141 -9.98 15.85 -15.58
C THR A 141 -8.48 15.92 -15.86
N ILE A 142 -7.82 17.08 -15.77
CA ILE A 142 -6.40 17.19 -16.14
C ILE A 142 -5.47 16.43 -15.17
N LEU A 143 -5.88 16.29 -13.92
CA LEU A 143 -5.12 15.62 -12.87
C LEU A 143 -6.12 14.87 -11.97
N GLY A 144 -5.95 13.56 -11.82
CA GLY A 144 -6.89 12.75 -11.04
C GLY A 144 -6.36 11.38 -10.63
N VAL A 145 -7.23 10.58 -10.01
CA VAL A 145 -6.95 9.20 -9.61
C VAL A 145 -7.43 8.25 -10.70
N LYS A 146 -6.75 7.10 -10.81
CA LYS A 146 -7.23 6.01 -11.66
C LYS A 146 -8.59 5.50 -11.16
N THR A 147 -9.57 5.46 -12.06
CA THR A 147 -10.89 4.86 -11.81
C THR A 147 -10.77 3.35 -11.72
N GLN A 148 -10.62 2.85 -10.50
CA GLN A 148 -10.52 1.43 -10.14
C GLN A 148 -10.88 1.25 -8.67
N GLN A 149 -10.98 0.00 -8.21
CA GLN A 149 -11.06 -0.26 -6.78
C GLN A 149 -9.68 -0.08 -6.12
N HIS A 150 -9.69 0.43 -4.90
CA HIS A 150 -8.49 0.64 -4.09
C HIS A 150 -8.59 -0.21 -2.82
N PRO A 151 -7.77 -1.27 -2.67
CA PRO A 151 -7.76 -2.09 -1.47
C PRO A 151 -7.34 -1.28 -0.23
N MET A 152 -8.14 -1.34 0.84
CA MET A 152 -7.96 -0.52 2.04
C MET A 152 -8.47 -1.25 3.28
N GLN A 153 -7.76 -1.06 4.41
CA GLN A 153 -8.24 -1.50 5.72
C GLN A 153 -9.29 -0.51 6.23
N CYS A 154 -10.53 -0.70 5.78
CA CYS A 154 -11.63 0.22 6.05
C CYS A 154 -11.97 0.33 7.55
N ASP A 155 -11.71 -0.71 8.34
CA ASP A 155 -11.88 -0.69 9.79
C ASP A 155 -11.08 0.42 10.49
N ALA A 156 -9.92 0.76 9.94
CA ALA A 156 -9.05 1.81 10.47
C ALA A 156 -9.65 3.22 10.33
N ILE A 157 -10.62 3.42 9.45
CA ILE A 157 -11.34 4.68 9.24
C ILE A 157 -12.82 4.57 9.59
N SER A 158 -13.24 3.51 10.28
CA SER A 158 -14.63 3.25 10.67
C SER A 158 -15.29 4.42 11.41
N LYS A 159 -14.54 5.17 12.23
CA LYS A 159 -15.03 6.35 12.96
C LYS A 159 -15.25 7.60 12.08
N GLU A 160 -14.73 7.59 10.86
CA GLU A 160 -14.80 8.68 9.87
C GLU A 160 -15.70 8.33 8.69
N ILE A 161 -16.47 7.25 8.83
CA ILE A 161 -17.42 6.75 7.83
C ILE A 161 -18.84 6.90 8.37
N ASN A 162 -19.67 7.62 7.62
CA ASN A 162 -21.12 7.61 7.81
C ASN A 162 -21.72 6.64 6.78
N LEU A 163 -22.46 5.64 7.27
CA LEU A 163 -23.12 4.65 6.44
C LEU A 163 -24.40 5.23 5.85
N LEU A 164 -24.53 5.20 4.53
CA LEU A 164 -25.63 5.83 3.80
C LEU A 164 -26.64 4.83 3.24
N SER A 165 -26.34 3.54 3.29
CA SER A 165 -27.25 2.46 2.89
C SER A 165 -27.07 1.25 3.79
N GLU A 166 -28.02 0.32 3.76
CA GLU A 166 -27.74 -1.06 4.14
C GLU A 166 -26.76 -1.69 3.12
N PRO A 167 -26.04 -2.77 3.49
CA PRO A 167 -25.29 -3.56 2.54
C PRO A 167 -26.18 -4.10 1.42
N PHE A 168 -25.72 -4.01 0.18
CA PHE A 168 -26.42 -4.53 -0.98
C PHE A 168 -25.54 -5.55 -1.72
N LYS A 169 -26.19 -6.56 -2.30
CA LYS A 169 -25.54 -7.57 -3.15
C LYS A 169 -25.24 -6.98 -4.53
N ILE A 170 -24.07 -7.28 -5.08
CA ILE A 170 -23.64 -6.78 -6.40
C ILE A 170 -23.61 -7.92 -7.42
N PHE A 171 -22.73 -8.91 -7.23
CA PHE A 171 -22.57 -10.07 -8.12
C PHE A 171 -22.54 -11.39 -7.33
N GLU A 172 -22.90 -12.48 -8.00
CA GLU A 172 -22.78 -13.85 -7.50
C GLU A 172 -22.06 -14.72 -8.53
N PHE A 173 -21.07 -15.47 -8.05
CA PHE A 173 -20.29 -16.39 -8.85
C PHE A 173 -20.47 -17.80 -8.27
N ASP A 174 -21.24 -18.64 -8.96
CA ASP A 174 -21.39 -20.06 -8.65
C ASP A 174 -20.20 -20.83 -9.24
N PHE A 175 -19.31 -21.38 -8.41
CA PHE A 175 -18.08 -22.02 -8.90
C PHE A 175 -18.35 -23.34 -9.63
N TRP A 176 -19.48 -23.98 -9.34
CA TRP A 176 -19.96 -25.19 -10.00
C TRP A 176 -20.55 -24.93 -11.41
N LYS A 177 -20.69 -23.67 -11.81
CA LYS A 177 -21.06 -23.27 -13.17
C LYS A 177 -19.89 -22.62 -13.88
N ARG A 178 -19.79 -22.83 -15.20
CA ARG A 178 -18.91 -22.05 -16.06
C ARG A 178 -19.36 -20.57 -16.03
N PRO A 179 -18.54 -19.61 -15.57
CA PRO A 179 -18.94 -18.21 -15.50
C PRO A 179 -18.87 -17.53 -16.87
N ASP A 180 -19.67 -16.47 -17.03
CA ASP A 180 -19.57 -15.55 -18.18
C ASP A 180 -18.35 -14.64 -18.05
N SER A 181 -17.77 -14.21 -19.18
CA SER A 181 -16.60 -13.31 -19.21
C SER A 181 -16.93 -11.86 -18.82
N GLN A 182 -18.21 -11.53 -18.79
CA GLN A 182 -18.69 -10.20 -18.45
C GLN A 182 -20.03 -10.33 -17.73
N GLY A 183 -20.31 -9.40 -16.83
CA GLY A 183 -21.58 -9.33 -16.13
C GLY A 183 -21.99 -7.89 -15.89
N ASP A 184 -23.30 -7.71 -15.86
CA ASP A 184 -23.98 -6.43 -15.70
C ASP A 184 -25.02 -6.59 -14.59
N SER A 185 -25.00 -5.68 -13.62
CA SER A 185 -25.95 -5.68 -12.51
C SER A 185 -26.42 -4.26 -12.24
N LYS A 186 -27.74 -4.08 -12.19
CA LYS A 186 -28.38 -2.81 -11.82
C LYS A 186 -29.02 -2.97 -10.44
N VAL A 187 -28.47 -2.29 -9.46
CA VAL A 187 -28.88 -2.37 -8.06
C VAL A 187 -29.60 -1.08 -7.69
N LEU A 188 -30.83 -1.20 -7.21
CA LEU A 188 -31.59 -0.09 -6.63
C LEU A 188 -31.31 -0.03 -5.12
N ILE A 189 -30.70 1.06 -4.67
CA ILE A 189 -30.23 1.21 -3.30
C ILE A 189 -31.05 2.30 -2.61
N LYS A 190 -31.67 1.95 -1.48
CA LYS A 190 -32.40 2.92 -0.66
C LYS A 190 -31.48 3.55 0.38
N ALA A 191 -31.42 4.87 0.39
CA ALA A 191 -30.66 5.63 1.37
C ALA A 191 -31.24 5.45 2.78
N THR A 192 -30.40 5.11 3.75
CA THR A 192 -30.81 4.98 5.16
C THR A 192 -30.64 6.27 5.96
N ASN A 193 -29.75 7.16 5.50
CA ASN A 193 -29.43 8.44 6.12
C ASN A 193 -29.28 9.53 5.04
N ASP A 194 -29.46 10.79 5.45
CA ASP A 194 -29.08 11.94 4.63
C ASP A 194 -27.55 12.03 4.54
N GLY A 195 -27.03 12.50 3.42
CA GLY A 195 -25.59 12.75 3.29
C GLY A 195 -25.13 12.85 1.84
N ARG A 196 -23.84 12.62 1.63
CA ARG A 196 -23.20 12.65 0.33
C ARG A 196 -22.36 11.40 0.10
N VAL A 197 -22.68 10.65 -0.96
CA VAL A 197 -21.96 9.44 -1.32
C VAL A 197 -20.58 9.83 -1.88
N HIS A 198 -19.53 9.61 -1.09
CA HIS A 198 -18.14 9.82 -1.51
C HIS A 198 -17.51 8.55 -2.08
N ALA A 199 -17.97 7.38 -1.64
CA ALA A 199 -17.46 6.10 -2.11
C ALA A 199 -18.49 4.97 -1.99
N VAL A 200 -18.23 3.89 -2.72
CA VAL A 200 -18.76 2.55 -2.43
C VAL A 200 -17.66 1.74 -1.76
N VAL A 201 -17.90 1.27 -0.55
CA VAL A 201 -17.04 0.25 0.08
C VAL A 201 -17.58 -1.11 -0.31
N SER A 202 -16.75 -1.96 -0.92
CA SER A 202 -17.10 -3.29 -1.37
C SER A 202 -16.24 -4.37 -0.71
N TRP A 203 -16.81 -5.57 -0.61
CA TRP A 203 -16.17 -6.77 -0.06
C TRP A 203 -16.84 -8.02 -0.63
N TRP A 204 -16.38 -9.19 -0.25
CA TRP A 204 -16.97 -10.45 -0.67
C TRP A 204 -17.18 -11.45 0.47
N VAL A 205 -18.10 -12.38 0.24
CA VAL A 205 -18.40 -13.51 1.12
C VAL A 205 -18.31 -14.78 0.29
N LEU A 206 -17.56 -15.77 0.79
CA LEU A 206 -17.54 -17.11 0.24
C LEU A 206 -18.49 -18.00 1.02
N GLN A 207 -19.34 -18.70 0.29
CA GLN A 207 -20.02 -19.90 0.75
C GLN A 207 -19.13 -21.10 0.36
N LEU A 208 -18.58 -21.81 1.34
CA LEU A 208 -17.59 -22.87 1.09
C LEU A 208 -18.24 -24.20 0.71
N ASP A 209 -19.47 -24.46 1.17
CA ASP A 209 -20.21 -25.70 0.98
C ASP A 209 -21.56 -25.48 0.28
N SER A 210 -22.11 -26.51 -0.36
CA SER A 210 -23.39 -26.42 -1.07
C SER A 210 -24.60 -26.22 -0.14
N GLU A 211 -24.50 -26.63 1.12
CA GLU A 211 -25.60 -26.50 2.11
C GLU A 211 -25.69 -25.08 2.68
N GLY A 212 -24.64 -24.27 2.51
CA GLY A 212 -24.60 -22.91 3.04
C GLY A 212 -24.49 -22.90 4.55
N THR A 213 -23.58 -23.73 5.07
CA THR A 213 -23.32 -23.85 6.52
C THR A 213 -21.97 -23.25 6.91
N ILE A 214 -21.04 -23.10 5.96
CA ILE A 214 -19.69 -22.60 6.20
C ILE A 214 -19.44 -21.38 5.31
N PHE A 215 -19.15 -20.25 5.96
CA PHE A 215 -18.86 -19.01 5.25
C PHE A 215 -17.56 -18.37 5.71
N TYR A 216 -16.91 -17.70 4.76
CA TYR A 216 -15.79 -16.81 4.99
C TYR A 216 -16.12 -15.42 4.47
N SER A 217 -15.73 -14.37 5.20
CA SER A 217 -16.07 -12.99 4.83
C SER A 217 -14.86 -12.06 4.94
N THR A 218 -14.77 -11.13 3.98
CA THR A 218 -13.90 -9.95 4.01
C THR A 218 -14.66 -8.67 4.38
N ALA A 219 -15.88 -8.80 4.92
CA ALA A 219 -16.67 -7.65 5.34
C ALA A 219 -15.92 -6.79 6.38
N PRO A 220 -16.08 -5.46 6.33
CA PRO A 220 -15.56 -4.60 7.38
C PRO A 220 -16.25 -4.89 8.73
N GLY A 221 -15.56 -4.60 9.82
CA GLY A 221 -15.95 -4.91 11.20
C GLY A 221 -17.24 -4.25 11.68
N TRP A 222 -17.76 -3.24 10.98
CA TRP A 222 -19.11 -2.69 11.25
C TRP A 222 -20.25 -3.54 10.68
N ILE A 223 -19.95 -4.57 9.89
CA ILE A 223 -20.93 -5.53 9.39
C ILE A 223 -21.05 -6.69 10.38
N THR A 224 -22.09 -6.67 11.20
CA THR A 224 -22.47 -7.82 12.02
C THR A 224 -23.15 -8.88 11.16
N SER A 225 -22.42 -9.93 10.77
CA SER A 225 -23.00 -11.12 10.11
C SER A 225 -23.17 -12.27 11.11
N PRO A 226 -24.38 -12.76 11.36
CA PRO A 226 -24.62 -13.95 12.19
C PRO A 226 -24.25 -15.27 11.48
N VAL A 227 -23.89 -15.21 10.19
CA VAL A 227 -23.75 -16.38 9.30
C VAL A 227 -22.28 -16.74 9.04
N ALA A 228 -21.36 -15.79 9.22
CA ALA A 228 -19.95 -16.06 8.96
C ALA A 228 -19.28 -16.69 10.18
N THR A 229 -18.90 -17.96 10.03
CA THR A 229 -18.16 -18.77 11.02
C THR A 229 -16.80 -18.18 11.38
N TYR A 230 -16.22 -17.36 10.50
CA TYR A 230 -14.91 -16.71 10.68
C TYR A 230 -14.99 -15.22 10.31
N THR A 231 -15.40 -14.39 11.26
CA THR A 231 -15.34 -12.91 11.16
C THR A 231 -14.32 -12.35 12.14
N GLY A 232 -13.73 -11.20 11.81
CA GLY A 232 -13.03 -10.37 12.80
C GLY A 232 -11.52 -10.57 12.98
N ASN A 233 -10.84 -11.43 12.21
CA ASN A 233 -9.37 -11.49 12.24
C ASN A 233 -8.77 -10.59 11.15
N TRP A 234 -7.95 -9.63 11.58
CA TRP A 234 -7.14 -8.78 10.70
C TRP A 234 -6.30 -9.65 9.76
N ARG A 235 -6.20 -9.23 8.50
CA ARG A 235 -5.38 -9.88 7.48
C ARG A 235 -4.93 -8.84 6.46
N ASP A 236 -3.76 -9.05 5.86
CA ASP A 236 -3.18 -8.08 4.92
C ASP A 236 -3.34 -8.48 3.44
N HIS A 237 -3.49 -9.78 3.16
CA HIS A 237 -3.62 -10.29 1.77
C HIS A 237 -5.01 -9.98 1.17
N TRP A 238 -6.05 -9.93 2.01
CA TRP A 238 -7.38 -9.47 1.61
C TRP A 238 -7.82 -8.29 2.45
N LYS A 239 -8.35 -7.28 1.78
CA LYS A 239 -8.89 -6.04 2.35
C LYS A 239 -10.28 -5.81 1.81
N GLN A 240 -10.94 -4.76 2.28
CA GLN A 240 -12.07 -4.20 1.58
C GLN A 240 -11.57 -3.38 0.40
N CYS A 241 -12.46 -3.09 -0.53
CA CYS A 241 -12.18 -2.25 -1.68
C CYS A 241 -12.98 -0.95 -1.59
N VAL A 242 -12.35 0.15 -1.99
CA VAL A 242 -12.99 1.46 -2.08
C VAL A 242 -13.07 1.88 -3.54
N TRP A 243 -14.28 2.15 -4.01
CA TRP A 243 -14.52 2.81 -5.29
C TRP A 243 -14.95 4.26 -5.05
N PHE A 244 -14.12 5.21 -5.45
CA PHE A 244 -14.41 6.63 -5.29
C PHE A 244 -15.51 7.10 -6.23
N ILE A 245 -16.41 7.95 -5.75
CA ILE A 245 -17.42 8.63 -6.56
C ILE A 245 -16.85 9.98 -7.00
N PRO A 246 -16.60 10.21 -8.30
CA PRO A 246 -15.91 11.42 -8.77
C PRO A 246 -16.56 12.74 -8.32
N GLY A 247 -15.73 13.77 -8.16
CA GLY A 247 -16.16 15.12 -7.76
C GLY A 247 -16.51 15.20 -6.28
N GLU A 248 -17.46 16.09 -5.94
CA GLU A 248 -17.89 16.26 -4.54
C GLU A 248 -18.53 15.00 -3.95
N GLY A 249 -18.98 14.07 -4.81
CA GLY A 249 -19.86 12.97 -4.44
C GLY A 249 -21.34 13.31 -4.65
N ILE A 250 -22.20 12.29 -4.56
CA ILE A 250 -23.62 12.40 -4.91
C ILE A 250 -24.45 12.72 -3.65
N PRO A 251 -25.12 13.89 -3.56
CA PRO A 251 -25.98 14.20 -2.43
C PRO A 251 -27.23 13.32 -2.47
N ILE A 252 -27.63 12.80 -1.31
CA ILE A 252 -28.81 11.94 -1.17
C ILE A 252 -29.58 12.27 0.11
N SER A 253 -30.90 12.08 0.06
CA SER A 253 -31.77 12.17 1.23
C SER A 253 -32.20 10.79 1.71
N LYS A 254 -32.46 10.63 3.00
CA LYS A 254 -32.99 9.42 3.59
C LYS A 254 -34.28 8.99 2.89
N GLY A 255 -34.30 7.74 2.45
CA GLY A 255 -35.40 7.15 1.70
C GLY A 255 -35.36 7.39 0.19
N GLU A 256 -34.46 8.24 -0.30
CA GLU A 256 -34.17 8.38 -1.74
C GLU A 256 -33.58 7.08 -2.30
N GLU A 257 -33.85 6.84 -3.58
CA GLU A 257 -33.34 5.68 -4.30
C GLU A 257 -32.20 6.09 -5.25
N VAL A 258 -31.09 5.38 -5.14
CA VAL A 258 -29.89 5.55 -5.97
C VAL A 258 -29.73 4.31 -6.84
N HIS A 259 -29.44 4.50 -8.13
CA HIS A 259 -29.15 3.42 -9.03
C HIS A 259 -27.64 3.20 -9.12
N LEU A 260 -27.18 2.02 -8.75
CA LEU A 260 -25.83 1.54 -9.02
C LEU A 260 -25.87 0.63 -10.25
N HIS A 261 -25.12 0.99 -11.28
CA HIS A 261 -24.79 0.12 -12.39
C HIS A 261 -23.39 -0.45 -12.17
N ALA A 262 -23.31 -1.75 -11.91
CA ALA A 262 -22.07 -2.48 -11.73
C ALA A 262 -21.78 -3.32 -12.98
N VAL A 263 -20.55 -3.26 -13.47
CA VAL A 263 -20.08 -4.07 -14.60
C VAL A 263 -18.77 -4.73 -14.22
N HIS A 264 -18.61 -6.00 -14.56
CA HIS A 264 -17.31 -6.67 -14.48
C HIS A 264 -16.86 -7.21 -15.83
N SER A 265 -15.54 -7.23 -16.02
CA SER A 265 -14.87 -8.05 -17.04
C SER A 265 -14.32 -9.33 -16.40
N ASP A 266 -13.42 -10.02 -17.09
CA ASP A 266 -12.73 -11.20 -16.57
C ASP A 266 -11.89 -10.92 -15.30
N THR A 267 -11.44 -9.68 -15.10
CA THR A 267 -10.45 -9.33 -14.05
C THR A 267 -10.71 -8.00 -13.34
N ARG A 268 -11.76 -7.26 -13.67
CA ARG A 268 -12.03 -5.94 -13.10
C ARG A 268 -13.49 -5.74 -12.81
N VAL A 269 -13.78 -4.98 -11.76
CA VAL A 269 -15.12 -4.52 -11.41
C VAL A 269 -15.17 -3.00 -11.49
N SER A 270 -16.27 -2.47 -12.03
CA SER A 270 -16.52 -1.05 -12.15
C SER A 270 -17.92 -0.69 -11.71
N TYR A 271 -18.07 0.53 -11.17
CA TYR A 271 -19.33 1.04 -10.63
C TYR A 271 -19.64 2.42 -11.23
N ASN A 272 -20.89 2.61 -11.62
CA ASN A 272 -21.44 3.90 -12.02
C ASN A 272 -22.71 4.16 -11.18
N LEU A 273 -22.76 5.30 -10.50
CA LEU A 273 -23.92 5.69 -9.69
C LEU A 273 -24.67 6.82 -10.38
N ALA A 274 -25.98 6.70 -10.46
CA ALA A 274 -26.87 7.75 -10.94
C ALA A 274 -28.05 7.92 -9.97
N THR A 275 -28.48 9.16 -9.77
CA THR A 275 -29.77 9.49 -9.15
C THR A 275 -30.82 9.72 -10.23
N GLN A 276 -32.11 9.66 -9.89
CA GLN A 276 -33.21 9.93 -10.84
C GLN A 276 -33.12 11.34 -11.47
N ALA A 277 -32.36 12.26 -10.87
CA ALA A 277 -32.14 13.62 -11.37
C ALA A 277 -30.89 13.77 -12.27
N THR A 278 -30.05 12.75 -12.40
CA THR A 278 -28.78 12.83 -13.13
C THR A 278 -28.83 11.90 -14.34
N GLU A 279 -29.14 12.45 -15.52
CA GLU A 279 -29.00 11.72 -16.78
C GLU A 279 -27.55 11.25 -16.96
N ILE A 280 -27.41 9.98 -17.32
CA ILE A 280 -26.13 9.28 -17.55
C ILE A 280 -25.35 10.05 -18.62
N ARG A 281 -24.32 10.79 -18.20
CA ARG A 281 -23.26 11.19 -19.12
C ARG A 281 -22.31 10.01 -19.23
N GLU A 282 -22.51 9.19 -20.25
CA GLU A 282 -21.43 8.36 -20.78
C GLU A 282 -20.32 9.32 -21.23
N GLY A 283 -19.33 9.50 -20.35
CA GLY A 283 -18.17 10.33 -20.61
C GLY A 283 -17.24 9.60 -21.55
N ASP A 284 -17.42 9.90 -22.83
CA ASP A 284 -16.52 9.61 -23.95
C ASP A 284 -15.05 9.66 -23.51
N SER A 285 -14.36 8.52 -23.63
CA SER A 285 -12.91 8.42 -23.41
C SER A 285 -12.18 9.06 -24.58
N SER A 286 -12.18 10.38 -24.63
CA SER A 286 -11.29 11.17 -25.52
C SER A 286 -10.51 12.19 -24.69
N SER A 287 -9.74 11.71 -23.72
CA SER A 287 -8.78 12.56 -23.01
C SER A 287 -7.59 12.84 -23.93
N GLY A 288 -7.41 14.10 -24.33
CA GLY A 288 -6.17 14.56 -24.95
C GLY A 288 -4.95 14.26 -24.08
N ASP A 289 -3.76 14.28 -24.69
CA ASP A 289 -2.47 13.81 -24.13
C ASP A 289 -2.01 14.43 -22.78
N SER A 290 -2.75 15.38 -22.19
CA SER A 290 -2.32 16.16 -21.01
C SER A 290 -2.77 15.63 -19.64
N HIS A 291 -3.43 14.48 -19.55
CA HIS A 291 -3.93 13.92 -18.28
C HIS A 291 -2.82 13.31 -17.42
N LEU A 292 -2.76 13.70 -16.14
CA LEU A 292 -1.90 13.09 -15.12
C LEU A 292 -2.71 12.24 -14.13
N THR A 293 -2.46 10.93 -14.13
CA THR A 293 -3.00 10.01 -13.14
C THR A 293 -2.03 9.84 -11.96
N LEU A 294 -2.44 10.23 -10.76
CA LEU A 294 -1.66 10.13 -9.51
C LEU A 294 -2.27 9.10 -8.54
N SER A 295 -1.50 8.74 -7.50
CA SER A 295 -2.02 7.93 -6.38
C SER A 295 -3.08 8.71 -5.59
N PRO A 296 -4.04 8.03 -4.94
CA PRO A 296 -5.03 8.70 -4.10
C PRO A 296 -4.40 9.56 -3.00
N GLU A 297 -3.33 9.05 -2.38
CA GLU A 297 -2.60 9.76 -1.34
C GLU A 297 -1.92 11.02 -1.88
N ARG A 298 -1.37 10.96 -3.10
CA ARG A 298 -0.76 12.13 -3.72
C ARG A 298 -1.77 13.22 -4.04
N ILE A 299 -2.98 12.85 -4.46
CA ILE A 299 -4.10 13.79 -4.62
C ILE A 299 -4.41 14.48 -3.29
N ALA A 300 -4.53 13.71 -2.21
CA ALA A 300 -4.83 14.28 -0.91
C ALA A 300 -3.72 15.21 -0.40
N ILE A 301 -2.45 14.88 -0.63
CA ILE A 301 -1.30 15.76 -0.29
C ILE A 301 -1.41 17.10 -1.04
N TYR A 302 -1.71 17.06 -2.33
CA TYR A 302 -1.88 18.27 -3.13
C TYR A 302 -3.10 19.09 -2.75
N GLY A 303 -4.13 18.47 -2.14
CA GLY A 303 -5.27 19.16 -1.53
C GLY A 303 -5.02 19.62 -0.09
N ASP A 304 -3.94 19.18 0.56
CA ASP A 304 -3.72 19.44 1.98
C ASP A 304 -3.19 20.86 2.23
N ARG A 305 -3.97 21.64 2.98
CA ARG A 305 -3.66 23.06 3.23
C ARG A 305 -2.41 23.26 4.09
N LYS A 306 -2.15 22.37 5.05
CA LYS A 306 -0.98 22.47 5.92
C LYS A 306 0.28 22.25 5.09
N TRP A 307 0.30 21.19 4.28
CA TRP A 307 1.37 20.87 3.36
C TRP A 307 1.64 22.02 2.37
N ARG A 308 0.60 22.51 1.69
CA ARG A 308 0.72 23.62 0.74
C ARG A 308 1.24 24.89 1.40
N SER A 309 0.77 25.20 2.61
CA SER A 309 1.23 26.36 3.39
C SER A 309 2.70 26.25 3.81
N CYS A 310 3.16 25.05 4.18
CA CYS A 310 4.57 24.77 4.44
C CYS A 310 5.43 25.04 3.19
N MET A 311 5.02 24.50 2.03
CA MET A 311 5.72 24.72 0.75
C MET A 311 5.77 26.20 0.36
N LEU A 312 4.63 26.90 0.47
CA LEU A 312 4.52 28.34 0.22
C LEU A 312 5.45 29.15 1.12
N THR A 313 5.47 28.85 2.42
CA THR A 313 6.27 29.58 3.41
C THR A 313 7.77 29.37 3.17
N ALA A 314 8.19 28.13 2.95
CA ALA A 314 9.58 27.80 2.66
C ALA A 314 10.08 28.49 1.37
N LEU A 315 9.31 28.42 0.28
CA LEU A 315 9.67 29.09 -0.97
C LEU A 315 9.69 30.61 -0.86
N LYS A 316 8.75 31.23 -0.14
CA LYS A 316 8.77 32.68 0.12
C LYS A 316 10.02 33.10 0.87
N ASN A 317 10.49 32.30 1.82
CA ASN A 317 11.72 32.60 2.55
C ASN A 317 12.94 32.54 1.62
N LEU A 318 13.06 31.48 0.80
CA LEU A 318 14.18 31.29 -0.13
C LEU A 318 14.24 32.37 -1.22
N LEU A 319 13.09 32.68 -1.85
CA LEU A 319 13.03 33.66 -2.93
C LEU A 319 13.33 35.10 -2.47
N ARG A 320 13.26 35.40 -1.17
CA ARG A 320 13.65 36.71 -0.62
C ARG A 320 15.16 36.90 -0.52
N GLU A 321 15.92 35.82 -0.48
CA GLU A 321 17.39 35.87 -0.29
C GLU A 321 18.14 36.11 -1.62
N ARG A 322 17.48 35.90 -2.76
CA ARG A 322 18.10 35.99 -4.09
C ARG A 322 17.34 36.95 -5.01
N VAL A 323 18.09 37.71 -5.80
CA VAL A 323 17.55 38.65 -6.78
C VAL A 323 17.63 38.01 -8.18
N HIS A 324 16.48 37.66 -8.77
CA HIS A 324 16.37 36.97 -10.08
C HIS A 324 17.05 35.58 -10.14
N PRO A 325 16.77 34.65 -9.21
CA PRO A 325 17.43 33.35 -9.18
C PRO A 325 17.12 32.46 -10.39
N LEU A 326 18.11 31.66 -10.81
CA LEU A 326 17.88 30.46 -11.60
C LEU A 326 17.51 29.32 -10.65
N CYS A 327 16.30 28.79 -10.80
CA CYS A 327 15.74 27.74 -9.95
C CYS A 327 15.69 26.42 -10.72
N VAL A 328 16.14 25.33 -10.10
CA VAL A 328 15.96 23.97 -10.62
C VAL A 328 15.05 23.18 -9.68
N VAL A 329 13.95 22.63 -10.20
CA VAL A 329 13.08 21.68 -9.49
C VAL A 329 13.53 20.26 -9.85
N ALA A 330 14.18 19.59 -8.90
CA ALA A 330 14.95 18.35 -9.12
C ALA A 330 14.18 17.05 -8.82
N ASP A 331 12.87 17.08 -9.06
CA ASP A 331 11.97 15.95 -8.85
C ASP A 331 10.74 16.06 -9.79
N ASP A 332 9.68 15.28 -9.52
CA ASP A 332 8.43 15.29 -10.29
C ASP A 332 7.38 16.28 -9.73
N SER A 333 7.81 17.29 -8.97
CA SER A 333 6.93 18.29 -8.37
C SER A 333 6.36 19.25 -9.42
N VAL A 334 5.11 19.03 -9.79
CA VAL A 334 4.35 20.01 -10.56
C VAL A 334 3.96 21.21 -9.70
N PHE A 335 3.67 21.01 -8.40
CA PHE A 335 3.25 22.08 -7.51
C PHE A 335 4.35 23.13 -7.28
N LEU A 336 5.58 22.72 -6.94
CA LEU A 336 6.68 23.66 -6.73
C LEU A 336 7.07 24.38 -8.04
N SER A 337 7.02 23.67 -9.18
CA SER A 337 7.26 24.28 -10.49
C SER A 337 6.29 25.44 -10.77
N LEU A 338 4.99 25.24 -10.51
CA LEU A 338 3.97 26.26 -10.65
C LEU A 338 4.13 27.38 -9.61
N LEU A 339 4.39 27.01 -8.36
CA LEU A 339 4.47 27.94 -7.25
C LEU A 339 5.65 28.92 -7.40
N ILE A 340 6.83 28.45 -7.83
CA ILE A 340 7.98 29.33 -8.10
C ILE A 340 7.67 30.28 -9.25
N ALA A 341 7.09 29.76 -10.34
CA ALA A 341 6.72 30.56 -11.50
C ALA A 341 5.71 31.65 -11.11
N HIS A 342 4.72 31.32 -10.27
CA HIS A 342 3.72 32.26 -9.76
C HIS A 342 4.33 33.33 -8.84
N LEU A 343 5.14 32.94 -7.85
CA LEU A 343 5.65 33.85 -6.82
C LEU A 343 6.69 34.86 -7.33
N SER A 344 7.48 34.50 -8.34
CA SER A 344 8.57 35.36 -8.82
C SER A 344 8.56 35.47 -10.33
N LYS A 345 8.06 36.59 -10.86
CA LYS A 345 8.03 36.91 -12.30
C LYS A 345 9.41 36.92 -12.97
N ASN A 346 10.44 37.11 -12.16
CA ASN A 346 11.80 37.38 -12.56
C ASN A 346 12.72 36.16 -12.46
N SER A 347 12.26 35.09 -11.81
CA SER A 347 13.03 33.84 -11.70
C SER A 347 12.86 33.01 -12.95
N LYS A 348 13.96 32.40 -13.42
CA LYS A 348 13.92 31.37 -14.46
C LYS A 348 13.77 30.02 -13.76
N VAL A 349 12.80 29.22 -14.16
CA VAL A 349 12.53 27.90 -13.57
C VAL A 349 12.89 26.82 -14.58
N ILE A 350 13.66 25.83 -14.13
CA ILE A 350 13.94 24.60 -14.87
C ILE A 350 13.34 23.43 -14.08
N ALA A 351 12.35 22.73 -14.63
CA ALA A 351 11.81 21.50 -14.05
C ALA A 351 12.48 20.26 -14.69
N LEU A 352 12.85 19.27 -13.88
CA LEU A 352 13.52 18.05 -14.38
C LEU A 352 12.56 16.92 -14.74
N PHE A 353 11.48 16.71 -13.99
CA PHE A 353 10.46 15.68 -14.25
C PHE A 353 11.01 14.31 -14.67
N PRO A 354 11.87 13.67 -13.85
CA PRO A 354 12.50 12.41 -14.23
C PRO A 354 11.51 11.26 -14.49
N GLY A 355 10.36 11.25 -13.80
CA GLY A 355 9.29 10.26 -13.95
C GLY A 355 8.14 10.73 -14.85
N LEU A 356 7.70 11.99 -14.69
CA LEU A 356 6.60 12.56 -15.47
C LEU A 356 6.98 12.83 -16.93
N ARG A 357 8.21 13.29 -17.17
CA ARG A 357 8.76 13.57 -18.51
C ARG A 357 7.83 14.48 -19.34
N GLU A 358 7.52 14.12 -20.58
CA GLU A 358 6.65 14.89 -21.49
C GLU A 358 5.26 15.14 -20.90
N ARG A 359 4.70 14.20 -20.13
CA ARG A 359 3.39 14.37 -19.49
C ARG A 359 3.39 15.55 -18.52
N GLY A 360 4.49 15.75 -17.80
CA GLY A 360 4.68 16.92 -16.93
C GLY A 360 4.75 18.22 -17.73
N VAL A 361 5.37 18.22 -18.92
CA VAL A 361 5.41 19.37 -19.82
C VAL A 361 4.03 19.74 -20.33
N GLN A 362 3.28 18.75 -20.81
CA GLN A 362 1.92 18.92 -21.32
C GLN A 362 1.00 19.47 -20.24
N TYR A 363 1.11 18.92 -19.02
CA TYR A 363 0.40 19.41 -17.84
C TYR A 363 0.73 20.88 -17.55
N LEU A 364 2.01 21.24 -17.39
CA LEU A 364 2.41 22.62 -17.07
C LEU A 364 1.92 23.62 -18.13
N LYS A 365 2.03 23.27 -19.42
CA LYS A 365 1.54 24.11 -20.52
C LYS A 365 0.03 24.35 -20.42
N ALA A 366 -0.74 23.33 -20.08
CA ALA A 366 -2.19 23.41 -20.00
C ALA A 366 -2.69 24.24 -18.82
N VAL A 367 -1.96 24.29 -17.70
CA VAL A 367 -2.38 25.03 -16.49
C VAL A 367 -1.68 26.39 -16.30
N ALA A 368 -0.68 26.74 -17.12
CA ALA A 368 0.14 27.93 -16.95
C ALA A 368 -0.68 29.23 -16.91
N ASP A 369 -1.54 29.44 -17.90
CA ASP A 369 -2.33 30.67 -18.04
C ASP A 369 -3.27 30.86 -16.85
N ALA A 370 -3.92 29.78 -16.40
CA ALA A 370 -4.80 29.79 -15.24
C ALA A 370 -4.07 30.09 -13.92
N ASN A 371 -2.77 29.82 -13.86
CA ASN A 371 -1.90 30.13 -12.73
C ASN A 371 -1.16 31.48 -12.88
N GLY A 372 -1.49 32.27 -13.91
CA GLY A 372 -1.04 33.65 -14.07
C GLY A 372 0.38 33.80 -14.62
N PHE A 373 0.88 32.83 -15.37
CA PHE A 373 2.19 32.90 -16.01
C PHE A 373 2.19 32.26 -17.41
N THR A 374 3.10 32.67 -18.28
CA THR A 374 3.20 32.10 -19.64
C THR A 374 4.02 30.81 -19.63
N ALA A 375 3.63 29.82 -20.44
CA ALA A 375 4.24 28.48 -20.40
C ALA A 375 5.77 28.45 -20.65
N ASP A 376 6.34 29.46 -21.31
CA ASP A 376 7.78 29.60 -21.55
C ASP A 376 8.58 29.95 -20.28
N ARG A 377 7.91 30.31 -19.18
CA ARG A 377 8.57 30.65 -17.90
C ARG A 377 9.10 29.44 -17.14
N VAL A 378 8.55 28.25 -17.40
CA VAL A 378 9.07 26.99 -16.88
C VAL A 378 9.66 26.21 -18.04
N GLU A 379 10.99 26.20 -18.10
CA GLU A 379 11.72 25.34 -19.02
C GLU A 379 11.72 23.93 -18.45
N VAL A 380 11.43 22.92 -19.28
CA VAL A 380 11.53 21.52 -18.85
C VAL A 380 12.74 20.88 -19.51
N PHE A 381 13.62 20.32 -18.68
CA PHE A 381 14.84 19.69 -19.16
C PHE A 381 14.59 18.22 -19.53
N GLN A 382 14.63 17.92 -20.83
CA GLN A 382 14.24 16.61 -21.37
C GLN A 382 15.41 15.76 -21.89
N LYS A 383 16.66 16.19 -21.70
CA LYS A 383 17.81 15.45 -22.24
C LYS A 383 18.09 14.21 -21.39
N LYS A 384 18.56 13.13 -22.04
CA LYS A 384 18.98 11.89 -21.37
C LYS A 384 20.23 12.04 -20.49
N LYS A 385 20.96 13.14 -20.65
CA LYS A 385 22.18 13.46 -19.89
C LYS A 385 21.83 14.43 -18.77
N HIS A 386 22.66 14.52 -17.74
CA HIS A 386 22.51 15.52 -16.68
C HIS A 386 22.59 16.95 -17.22
N LEU A 387 21.94 17.87 -16.52
CA LEU A 387 21.96 19.30 -16.80
C LEU A 387 23.40 19.82 -16.76
N THR A 388 23.78 20.62 -17.75
CA THR A 388 25.12 21.23 -17.85
C THR A 388 25.05 22.75 -17.84
N LEU A 389 26.17 23.43 -17.60
CA LEU A 389 26.25 24.90 -17.68
C LEU A 389 25.86 25.42 -19.07
N HIS A 390 26.05 24.64 -20.14
CA HIS A 390 25.59 25.04 -21.47
C HIS A 390 24.06 25.15 -21.53
N ASP A 391 23.35 24.23 -20.89
CA ASP A 391 21.88 24.20 -20.85
C ASP A 391 21.32 25.38 -20.04
N THR A 392 22.07 25.84 -19.04
CA THR A 392 21.72 27.01 -18.23
C THR A 392 22.23 28.34 -18.81
N LYS A 393 22.71 28.35 -20.07
CA LYS A 393 23.31 29.53 -20.73
C LYS A 393 24.48 30.14 -19.93
N GLN A 394 25.32 29.27 -19.36
CA GLN A 394 26.47 29.59 -18.51
C GLN A 394 26.10 30.28 -17.19
N LYS A 395 24.82 30.24 -16.78
CA LYS A 395 24.40 30.73 -15.46
C LYS A 395 24.40 29.57 -14.46
N GLN A 396 24.99 29.78 -13.28
CA GLN A 396 24.91 28.80 -12.20
C GLN A 396 23.52 28.79 -11.55
N VAL A 397 23.14 27.65 -10.99
CA VAL A 397 21.86 27.45 -10.31
C VAL A 397 21.94 28.06 -8.91
N ASP A 398 21.06 29.03 -8.65
CA ASP A 398 20.99 29.76 -7.38
C ASP A 398 20.16 28.99 -6.34
N LEU A 399 19.09 28.32 -6.79
CA LEU A 399 18.16 27.57 -5.95
C LEU A 399 17.93 26.16 -6.51
N LEU A 400 18.21 25.14 -5.69
CA LEU A 400 17.88 23.73 -5.99
C LEU A 400 16.73 23.27 -5.10
N ILE A 401 15.60 22.92 -5.69
CA ILE A 401 14.33 22.77 -5.00
C ILE A 401 13.72 21.40 -5.29
N GLY A 402 13.06 20.80 -4.29
CA GLY A 402 12.25 19.60 -4.42
C GLY A 402 11.25 19.47 -3.26
N GLU A 403 10.22 18.67 -3.47
CA GLU A 403 9.36 18.12 -2.42
C GLU A 403 9.97 16.87 -1.78
N PRO A 404 11.07 16.38 -2.36
CA PRO A 404 11.30 15.02 -2.86
C PRO A 404 10.08 14.16 -3.22
N TYR A 405 9.54 14.30 -4.43
CA TYR A 405 8.54 13.40 -4.99
C TYR A 405 8.94 12.85 -6.37
N TYR A 406 8.86 11.53 -6.54
CA TYR A 406 9.18 10.85 -7.81
C TYR A 406 7.99 10.01 -8.27
N TYR A 407 7.49 10.29 -9.48
CA TYR A 407 6.31 9.62 -10.02
C TYR A 407 6.54 8.11 -10.15
N GLY A 408 5.69 7.31 -9.50
CA GLY A 408 5.80 5.86 -9.47
C GLY A 408 6.56 5.30 -8.26
N ASN A 409 7.08 6.16 -7.37
CA ASN A 409 7.76 5.74 -6.13
C ASN A 409 6.84 5.77 -4.89
N ASP A 410 5.54 6.05 -5.04
CA ASP A 410 4.56 6.20 -3.93
C ASP A 410 4.46 4.98 -2.99
N GLY A 411 4.94 3.80 -3.43
CA GLY A 411 4.91 2.56 -2.66
C GLY A 411 6.17 2.23 -1.86
N MET A 412 7.21 3.04 -1.94
CA MET A 412 8.56 2.70 -1.49
C MET A 412 8.90 3.15 -0.05
N LEU A 413 10.08 2.76 0.43
CA LEU A 413 10.60 3.21 1.73
C LEU A 413 10.89 4.73 1.72
N PRO A 414 10.66 5.45 2.84
CA PRO A 414 10.74 6.91 2.86
C PRO A 414 12.06 7.52 2.35
N TRP A 415 13.21 6.91 2.68
CA TRP A 415 14.54 7.39 2.30
C TRP A 415 14.90 7.13 0.83
N GLN A 416 14.12 6.35 0.08
CA GLN A 416 14.36 6.24 -1.37
C GLN A 416 14.15 7.58 -2.10
N ASN A 417 13.43 8.53 -1.47
CA ASN A 417 13.34 9.90 -1.94
C ASN A 417 14.65 10.70 -1.77
N PHE A 418 15.70 10.15 -1.13
CA PHE A 418 17.07 10.69 -1.19
C PHE A 418 17.71 10.59 -2.57
N ARG A 419 16.99 10.06 -3.55
CA ARG A 419 17.22 10.39 -4.95
C ARG A 419 17.42 11.89 -5.16
N PHE A 420 16.73 12.76 -4.42
CA PHE A 420 16.95 14.22 -4.45
C PHE A 420 18.40 14.59 -4.11
N TRP A 421 18.97 13.99 -3.07
CA TRP A 421 20.35 14.22 -2.65
C TRP A 421 21.37 13.71 -3.68
N LYS A 422 21.05 12.60 -4.34
CA LYS A 422 21.81 12.09 -5.50
C LYS A 422 21.77 13.06 -6.67
N GLU A 423 20.59 13.58 -7.03
CA GLU A 423 20.45 14.62 -8.06
C GLU A 423 21.24 15.88 -7.71
N ARG A 424 21.14 16.37 -6.46
CA ARG A 424 21.97 17.49 -5.96
C ARG A 424 23.46 17.27 -6.16
N THR A 425 23.93 16.03 -5.96
CA THR A 425 25.35 15.69 -6.16
C THR A 425 25.73 15.64 -7.64
N MET A 426 24.85 15.07 -8.48
CA MET A 426 25.10 15.03 -9.94
C MET A 426 25.08 16.41 -10.57
N LEU A 427 24.35 17.35 -9.98
CA LEU A 427 24.24 18.73 -10.42
C LEU A 427 25.35 19.65 -9.87
N ASP A 428 26.26 19.17 -9.02
CA ASP A 428 27.25 20.00 -8.32
C ASP A 428 28.02 20.96 -9.25
N SER A 429 28.41 20.47 -10.44
CA SER A 429 29.11 21.27 -11.47
C SER A 429 28.33 22.46 -12.05
N VAL A 430 27.00 22.51 -11.87
CA VAL A 430 26.13 23.59 -12.34
C VAL A 430 25.58 24.45 -11.20
N LEU A 431 25.78 24.06 -9.95
CA LEU A 431 25.32 24.83 -8.78
C LEU A 431 26.25 26.04 -8.53
N ALA A 432 25.68 27.11 -7.99
CA ALA A 432 26.47 28.21 -7.44
C ALA A 432 27.18 27.76 -6.15
N GLU A 433 28.31 28.38 -5.80
CA GLU A 433 29.03 28.05 -4.56
C GLU A 433 28.18 28.27 -3.30
N ASP A 434 27.26 29.23 -3.35
CA ASP A 434 26.34 29.59 -2.28
C ASP A 434 24.89 29.18 -2.58
N VAL A 435 24.70 28.13 -3.40
CA VAL A 435 23.37 27.58 -3.73
C VAL A 435 22.53 27.34 -2.49
N LEU A 436 21.26 27.74 -2.54
CA LEU A 436 20.29 27.38 -1.48
C LEU A 436 19.51 26.13 -1.91
N VAL A 437 19.45 25.15 -1.02
CA VAL A 437 18.82 23.85 -1.28
C VAL A 437 17.55 23.68 -0.44
N MET A 438 16.45 23.27 -1.07
CA MET A 438 15.17 22.94 -0.42
C MET A 438 14.73 21.54 -0.85
N PRO A 439 14.49 20.60 0.08
CA PRO A 439 14.79 20.69 1.50
C PRO A 439 16.31 20.84 1.75
N CYS A 440 16.68 21.51 2.83
CA CYS A 440 18.09 21.74 3.16
C CYS A 440 18.70 20.56 3.93
N LYS A 441 17.87 19.84 4.69
CA LYS A 441 18.26 18.61 5.38
C LYS A 441 17.07 17.66 5.53
N ALA A 442 17.37 16.40 5.81
CA ALA A 442 16.40 15.38 6.20
C ALA A 442 16.79 14.76 7.54
N MET A 443 15.83 14.35 8.35
CA MET A 443 16.07 13.65 9.61
C MET A 443 15.39 12.28 9.57
N LEU A 444 16.15 11.21 9.76
CA LEU A 444 15.61 9.87 9.97
C LEU A 444 15.08 9.79 11.39
N LYS A 445 13.76 9.74 11.52
CA LYS A 445 13.06 9.61 12.79
C LYS A 445 12.67 8.16 13.03
N ALA A 446 12.52 7.78 14.30
CA ALA A 446 12.03 6.48 14.68
C ALA A 446 11.18 6.51 15.96
N CYS A 447 10.31 5.52 16.09
CA CYS A 447 9.52 5.22 17.29
C CYS A 447 9.45 3.70 17.48
N ALA A 448 9.64 3.21 18.70
CA ALA A 448 9.41 1.80 19.02
C ALA A 448 7.91 1.55 19.18
N MET A 449 7.37 0.53 18.53
CA MET A 449 5.92 0.32 18.47
C MET A 449 5.50 -1.13 18.72
N SER A 450 4.30 -1.29 19.27
CA SER A 450 3.54 -2.53 19.23
C SER A 450 2.75 -2.58 17.92
N LEU A 451 2.94 -3.66 17.15
CA LEU A 451 2.35 -3.90 15.82
C LEU A 451 1.98 -5.40 15.69
N PRO A 452 1.11 -5.95 16.56
CA PRO A 452 0.89 -7.40 16.66
C PRO A 452 0.35 -8.02 15.37
N ASP A 453 -0.57 -7.36 14.68
CA ASP A 453 -1.20 -7.90 13.48
C ASP A 453 -0.24 -7.95 12.30
N LEU A 454 0.46 -6.84 12.04
CA LEU A 454 1.51 -6.78 11.02
C LEU A 454 2.64 -7.78 11.32
N TRP A 455 3.08 -7.90 12.58
CA TRP A 455 4.12 -8.87 12.94
C TRP A 455 3.66 -10.32 12.72
N LYS A 456 2.43 -10.67 13.17
CA LYS A 456 1.83 -11.99 12.94
C LYS A 456 1.74 -12.33 11.45
N SER A 457 1.45 -11.35 10.60
CA SER A 457 1.35 -11.52 9.15
C SER A 457 2.66 -11.90 8.44
N ARG A 458 3.79 -11.77 9.14
CA ARG A 458 5.15 -12.08 8.67
C ARG A 458 5.81 -13.19 9.50
N ARG A 459 5.10 -13.71 10.50
CA ARG A 459 5.60 -14.75 11.39
C ARG A 459 5.82 -16.04 10.61
N CYS A 460 6.93 -16.69 10.87
CA CYS A 460 7.27 -18.03 10.47
C CYS A 460 6.15 -18.99 10.85
N LEU A 461 5.85 -19.86 9.89
CA LEU A 461 4.82 -20.86 10.01
C LEU A 461 5.36 -22.05 10.80
N SER A 462 4.49 -22.71 11.57
CA SER A 462 4.83 -23.98 12.22
C SER A 462 3.85 -25.03 11.73
N LYS A 463 2.99 -25.55 12.61
CA LYS A 463 1.87 -26.40 12.22
C LYS A 463 0.64 -25.54 11.94
N ILE A 464 0.06 -25.72 10.76
CA ILE A 464 -1.22 -25.13 10.36
C ILE A 464 -2.16 -26.29 10.06
N GLU A 465 -3.26 -26.43 10.80
CA GLU A 465 -4.21 -27.55 10.66
C GLU A 465 -3.52 -28.94 10.71
N ASP A 466 -2.57 -29.10 11.63
CA ASP A 466 -1.70 -30.29 11.78
C ASP A 466 -0.84 -30.64 10.56
N PHE A 467 -0.71 -29.72 9.59
CA PHE A 467 0.29 -29.81 8.54
C PHE A 467 1.48 -28.96 8.94
N ASP A 468 2.64 -29.59 8.94
CA ASP A 468 3.89 -28.93 9.20
C ASP A 468 4.34 -28.10 7.99
N HIS A 469 4.49 -26.79 8.18
CA HIS A 469 4.82 -25.78 7.16
C HIS A 469 6.16 -25.10 7.39
N SER A 470 6.85 -25.37 8.48
CA SER A 470 8.09 -24.69 8.84
C SER A 470 9.20 -24.72 7.79
N ILE A 471 9.25 -25.73 6.92
CA ILE A 471 10.19 -25.78 5.79
C ILE A 471 10.02 -24.58 4.84
N VAL A 472 8.83 -23.96 4.82
CA VAL A 472 8.50 -22.70 4.11
C VAL A 472 9.30 -21.53 4.64
N ASN A 473 9.65 -21.53 5.92
CA ASN A 473 10.32 -20.40 6.57
C ASN A 473 11.72 -20.14 6.03
N ASN A 474 12.39 -21.17 5.49
CA ASN A 474 13.69 -21.01 4.83
C ASN A 474 13.64 -20.07 3.62
N THR A 475 12.45 -19.87 3.04
CA THR A 475 12.24 -19.04 1.86
C THR A 475 11.37 -17.81 2.16
N LEU A 476 10.30 -17.99 2.95
CA LEU A 476 9.26 -16.98 3.16
C LEU A 476 9.16 -16.50 4.61
N GLY A 477 9.91 -17.12 5.53
CA GLY A 477 9.92 -16.75 6.93
C GLY A 477 10.59 -15.40 7.13
N ALA A 478 9.90 -14.48 7.80
CA ALA A 478 10.38 -13.11 7.98
C ALA A 478 10.42 -12.66 9.44
N CYS A 479 9.63 -13.25 10.33
CA CYS A 479 9.64 -12.97 11.76
C CYS A 479 9.44 -14.27 12.54
N GLY A 480 9.84 -14.35 13.79
CA GLY A 480 9.67 -15.52 14.66
C GLY A 480 10.62 -16.65 14.28
N ASP A 481 11.44 -17.09 15.22
CA ASP A 481 12.27 -18.30 15.09
C ASP A 481 13.26 -18.29 13.90
N LEU A 482 13.68 -17.09 13.48
CA LEU A 482 14.73 -16.91 12.48
C LEU A 482 16.09 -17.42 13.00
N PRO A 483 16.90 -18.12 12.19
CA PRO A 483 18.26 -18.48 12.56
C PRO A 483 19.10 -17.24 12.80
N GLU A 484 19.81 -17.17 13.93
CA GLU A 484 20.82 -16.12 14.12
C GLU A 484 21.86 -16.17 12.98
N PRO A 485 22.27 -15.03 12.40
CA PRO A 485 22.05 -13.64 12.81
C PRO A 485 20.93 -12.91 12.03
N GLN A 486 19.95 -13.62 11.44
CA GLN A 486 18.93 -12.98 10.61
C GLN A 486 18.03 -12.04 11.42
N GLU A 487 17.93 -10.80 10.97
CA GLU A 487 17.04 -9.81 11.55
C GLU A 487 15.68 -9.81 10.83
N GLY A 488 14.65 -9.29 11.49
CA GLY A 488 13.34 -9.11 10.85
C GLY A 488 13.38 -8.10 9.70
N PRO A 489 12.36 -8.11 8.82
CA PRO A 489 12.35 -7.34 7.59
C PRO A 489 12.19 -5.84 7.84
N LEU A 490 12.53 -5.06 6.81
CA LEU A 490 12.25 -3.63 6.72
C LEU A 490 11.28 -3.39 5.56
N LEU A 491 10.04 -2.97 5.86
CA LEU A 491 8.95 -2.93 4.89
C LEU A 491 8.24 -1.57 4.86
N PRO A 492 7.81 -1.07 3.69
CA PRO A 492 7.00 0.14 3.61
C PRO A 492 5.51 -0.13 3.89
N PHE A 493 4.94 0.54 4.90
CA PHE A 493 3.54 0.38 5.30
C PHE A 493 2.88 1.70 5.67
N PHE A 494 1.58 1.82 5.40
CA PHE A 494 0.74 2.82 6.07
C PHE A 494 0.45 2.32 7.48
N ILE A 495 1.04 2.93 8.51
CA ILE A 495 0.88 2.47 9.90
C ILE A 495 -0.58 2.46 10.34
N TRP A 496 -1.36 3.44 9.89
CA TRP A 496 -2.79 3.50 10.19
C TRP A 496 -3.59 2.30 9.64
N GLN A 497 -3.07 1.56 8.64
CA GLN A 497 -3.68 0.33 8.11
C GLN A 497 -3.13 -0.96 8.75
N CYS A 498 -2.25 -0.89 9.75
CA CYS A 498 -1.56 -2.07 10.28
C CYS A 498 -2.30 -2.81 11.41
N GLY A 499 -3.60 -2.57 11.57
CA GLY A 499 -4.40 -3.17 12.64
C GLY A 499 -4.17 -2.46 13.96
N GLU A 500 -4.00 -3.21 15.04
CA GLU A 500 -3.67 -2.64 16.34
C GLU A 500 -2.25 -2.03 16.34
N THR A 501 -2.15 -0.78 16.80
CA THR A 501 -0.86 -0.09 16.93
C THR A 501 -0.79 0.64 18.28
N LYS A 502 0.41 0.66 18.89
CA LYS A 502 0.69 1.43 20.11
C LYS A 502 2.13 1.92 20.11
N GLU A 503 2.34 3.21 20.35
CA GLU A 503 3.68 3.76 20.59
C GLU A 503 4.21 3.33 21.96
N LEU A 504 5.48 2.93 22.01
CA LEU A 504 6.14 2.40 23.21
C LEU A 504 7.31 3.27 23.70
N SER A 505 7.76 4.21 22.88
CA SER A 505 8.81 5.18 23.19
C SER A 505 8.42 6.56 22.70
N GLU A 506 9.15 7.59 23.13
CA GLU A 506 9.10 8.87 22.42
C GLU A 506 9.68 8.72 21.00
N THR A 507 9.35 9.68 20.14
CA THR A 507 9.98 9.82 18.83
C THR A 507 11.40 10.35 18.99
N PHE A 508 12.37 9.71 18.34
CA PHE A 508 13.77 10.12 18.38
C PHE A 508 14.39 10.24 16.97
N THR A 509 15.48 11.01 16.86
CA THR A 509 16.23 11.15 15.60
C THR A 509 17.40 10.17 15.60
N VAL A 510 17.47 9.32 14.59
CA VAL A 510 18.55 8.33 14.39
C VAL A 510 19.73 8.96 13.66
N MET A 511 19.45 9.77 12.65
CA MET A 511 20.45 10.32 11.72
C MET A 511 19.93 11.61 11.07
N GLU A 512 20.83 12.52 10.71
CA GLU A 512 20.55 13.71 9.91
C GLU A 512 21.34 13.67 8.60
N PHE A 513 20.74 14.17 7.53
CA PHE A 513 21.33 14.22 6.19
C PHE A 513 21.35 15.67 5.70
N ASP A 514 22.55 16.19 5.43
CA ASP A 514 22.77 17.59 5.05
C ASP A 514 22.85 17.71 3.53
N PHE A 515 21.80 18.24 2.90
CA PHE A 515 21.71 18.37 1.44
C PHE A 515 22.43 19.61 0.90
N SER A 516 22.96 20.46 1.77
CA SER A 516 23.92 21.48 1.35
C SER A 516 25.24 20.87 0.86
N LYS A 517 25.52 19.61 1.23
CA LYS A 517 26.72 18.86 0.83
C LYS A 517 26.39 17.77 -0.18
N SER A 518 27.40 17.31 -0.91
CA SER A 518 27.30 16.12 -1.75
C SER A 518 26.98 14.87 -0.93
N ILE A 519 26.30 13.92 -1.56
CA ILE A 519 25.89 12.66 -0.97
C ILE A 519 27.11 11.86 -0.49
N GLY A 520 27.01 11.32 0.71
CA GLY A 520 28.07 10.54 1.33
C GLY A 520 27.51 9.47 2.26
N PRO A 521 28.35 8.52 2.70
CA PRO A 521 27.96 7.55 3.70
C PRO A 521 27.63 8.25 5.02
N CYS A 522 26.59 7.80 5.70
CA CYS A 522 26.19 8.34 6.99
C CYS A 522 25.95 7.19 7.97
N TYR A 523 26.28 7.43 9.23
CA TYR A 523 26.04 6.50 10.33
C TYR A 523 25.32 7.24 11.45
N GLY A 524 24.26 6.61 11.96
CA GLY A 524 23.44 7.13 13.03
C GLY A 524 23.27 6.10 14.14
N LYS A 525 23.23 6.59 15.38
CA LYS A 525 23.03 5.77 16.57
C LYS A 525 22.20 6.57 17.56
N ALA A 526 21.10 5.99 18.02
CA ALA A 526 20.23 6.61 19.01
C ALA A 526 19.81 5.60 20.07
N GLN A 527 19.81 6.03 21.32
CA GLN A 527 19.28 5.28 22.45
C GLN A 527 18.00 5.95 22.93
N VAL A 528 16.95 5.18 23.18
CA VAL A 528 15.67 5.67 23.69
C VAL A 528 15.19 4.80 24.85
N GLU A 529 14.54 5.43 25.83
CA GLU A 529 13.85 4.74 26.91
C GLU A 529 12.39 4.47 26.52
N PHE A 530 11.84 3.34 26.98
CA PHE A 530 10.42 3.06 26.78
C PHE A 530 9.58 3.89 27.75
N THR A 531 8.61 4.61 27.19
CA THR A 531 7.66 5.44 27.95
C THR A 531 6.41 4.68 28.35
N GLU A 532 6.16 3.54 27.72
CA GLU A 532 4.97 2.72 27.91
C GLU A 532 5.32 1.25 28.12
N GLN A 533 4.47 0.53 28.85
CA GLN A 533 4.55 -0.93 28.94
C GLN A 533 3.83 -1.57 27.74
N GLY A 534 4.37 -2.69 27.25
CA GLY A 534 3.76 -3.45 26.16
C GLY A 534 4.71 -4.47 25.53
N MET A 535 4.29 -5.00 24.39
CA MET A 535 5.11 -5.88 23.56
C MET A 535 5.62 -5.08 22.35
N CYS A 536 6.93 -4.85 22.30
CA CYS A 536 7.56 -4.20 21.15
C CYS A 536 7.72 -5.20 20.02
N HIS A 537 7.12 -4.89 18.87
CA HIS A 537 7.16 -5.73 17.68
C HIS A 537 8.15 -5.20 16.63
N GLY A 538 8.56 -3.93 16.74
CA GLY A 538 9.40 -3.29 15.75
C GLY A 538 9.59 -1.79 15.99
N PHE A 539 10.28 -1.17 15.03
CA PHE A 539 10.50 0.26 14.94
C PHE A 539 9.82 0.79 13.67
N VAL A 540 9.07 1.87 13.82
CA VAL A 540 8.55 2.65 12.70
C VAL A 540 9.53 3.78 12.45
N LEU A 541 9.91 3.98 11.19
CA LEU A 541 10.88 4.95 10.72
C LEU A 541 10.30 5.81 9.60
N TRP A 542 10.65 7.08 9.59
CA TRP A 542 10.18 8.03 8.58
C TRP A 542 11.18 9.19 8.42
N ILE A 543 10.89 10.07 7.45
CA ILE A 543 11.70 11.26 7.21
C ILE A 543 10.94 12.51 7.62
N ASP A 544 11.57 13.33 8.45
CA ASP A 544 11.20 14.73 8.58
C ASP A 544 12.07 15.56 7.62
N TRP A 545 11.44 16.22 6.65
CA TRP A 545 12.10 17.11 5.70
C TRP A 545 12.16 18.52 6.26
N VAL A 546 13.35 19.07 6.36
CA VAL A 546 13.56 20.44 6.81
C VAL A 546 13.68 21.34 5.60
N MET A 547 12.66 22.14 5.39
CA MET A 547 12.46 22.88 4.13
C MET A 547 13.29 24.16 4.07
N ASP A 548 13.76 24.68 5.20
CA ASP A 548 14.56 25.91 5.26
C ASP A 548 15.72 25.82 6.26
N ALA A 549 16.78 26.58 6.02
CA ALA A 549 18.01 26.55 6.83
C ALA A 549 17.81 27.00 8.29
N LYS A 550 16.69 27.69 8.58
CA LYS A 550 16.33 28.14 9.94
C LYS A 550 15.57 27.07 10.73
N ASN A 551 15.29 25.91 10.15
CA ASN A 551 14.44 24.86 10.71
C ASN A 551 13.05 25.39 11.13
N SER A 552 12.54 26.42 10.45
CA SER A 552 11.24 27.01 10.76
C SER A 552 10.09 26.27 10.08
N VAL A 553 10.38 25.54 9.00
CA VAL A 553 9.42 24.71 8.28
C VAL A 553 9.95 23.28 8.22
N VAL A 554 9.29 22.38 8.95
CA VAL A 554 9.59 20.93 8.96
C VAL A 554 8.34 20.17 8.52
N LEU A 555 8.48 19.33 7.50
CA LEU A 555 7.43 18.46 7.00
C LEU A 555 7.71 17.03 7.45
N THR A 556 6.84 16.48 8.29
CA THR A 556 6.95 15.09 8.75
C THR A 556 6.22 14.13 7.80
N THR A 557 6.72 12.91 7.68
CA THR A 557 6.07 11.77 7.00
C THR A 557 5.76 10.62 7.98
N GLY A 558 5.66 10.96 9.27
CA GLY A 558 5.51 10.03 10.38
C GLY A 558 4.17 9.30 10.44
N PRO A 559 3.99 8.42 11.44
CA PRO A 559 2.83 7.53 11.54
C PRO A 559 1.48 8.24 11.68
N ASP A 560 1.45 9.48 12.15
CA ASP A 560 0.24 10.31 12.21
C ASP A 560 -0.22 10.81 10.82
N GLU A 561 0.68 10.81 9.83
CA GLU A 561 0.41 11.32 8.49
C GLU A 561 -0.03 10.16 7.57
N ARG A 562 -1.31 10.14 7.21
CA ARG A 562 -1.94 9.00 6.52
C ARG A 562 -1.61 8.85 5.04
N TYR A 563 -1.02 9.87 4.42
CA TYR A 563 -0.74 9.90 2.99
C TYR A 563 0.68 9.44 2.62
N TRP A 564 1.50 9.10 3.62
CA TRP A 564 2.82 8.52 3.41
C TRP A 564 2.91 7.13 4.02
N LYS A 565 3.65 6.25 3.36
CA LYS A 565 4.11 5.01 4.00
C LYS A 565 5.31 5.32 4.87
N GLN A 566 5.40 4.61 5.99
CA GLN A 566 6.55 4.59 6.88
C GLN A 566 7.37 3.31 6.63
N GLY A 567 8.65 3.33 6.98
CA GLY A 567 9.47 2.12 7.04
C GLY A 567 9.25 1.38 8.36
N VAL A 568 8.98 0.08 8.31
CA VAL A 568 8.75 -0.74 9.51
C VAL A 568 9.84 -1.78 9.62
N LYS A 569 10.74 -1.63 10.59
CA LYS A 569 11.72 -2.64 10.96
C LYS A 569 11.10 -3.56 12.01
N LEU A 570 10.61 -4.72 11.59
CA LEU A 570 10.08 -5.71 12.52
C LEU A 570 11.23 -6.40 13.27
N LEU A 571 11.00 -6.71 14.55
CA LEU A 571 11.89 -7.56 15.32
C LEU A 571 11.68 -9.03 14.95
N SER A 572 12.75 -9.80 14.92
CA SER A 572 12.67 -11.26 14.74
C SER A 572 11.85 -11.89 15.86
N GLN A 573 11.99 -11.44 17.11
CA GLN A 573 11.13 -11.83 18.22
C GLN A 573 10.59 -10.58 18.91
N PRO A 574 9.29 -10.51 19.24
CA PRO A 574 8.74 -9.41 20.03
C PRO A 574 9.37 -9.39 21.42
N VAL A 575 9.56 -8.20 21.97
CA VAL A 575 10.19 -8.03 23.28
C VAL A 575 9.26 -7.31 24.24
N ALA A 576 9.08 -7.88 25.43
CA ALA A 576 8.35 -7.22 26.50
C ALA A 576 9.15 -6.03 27.02
N VAL A 577 8.53 -4.85 26.98
CA VAL A 577 9.14 -3.58 27.36
C VAL A 577 8.40 -2.95 28.53
N GLY A 578 9.10 -2.10 29.28
CA GLY A 578 8.48 -1.36 30.36
C GLY A 578 9.28 -0.15 30.79
N VAL A 579 8.62 0.73 31.55
CA VAL A 579 9.19 2.00 31.99
C VAL A 579 10.29 1.75 33.04
N ARG A 580 11.36 2.54 32.97
CA ARG A 580 12.47 2.50 33.93
C ARG A 580 11.95 2.69 35.37
N GLY A 581 12.36 1.80 36.28
CA GLY A 581 11.90 1.78 37.68
C GLY A 581 10.66 0.93 37.95
N SER A 582 10.06 0.31 36.93
CA SER A 582 9.05 -0.73 37.14
C SER A 582 9.71 -2.05 37.58
N ASN A 583 9.15 -2.71 38.61
CA ASN A 583 9.67 -3.97 39.17
C ASN A 583 9.43 -5.20 38.27
N THR A 584 9.18 -5.02 36.97
CA THR A 584 8.70 -6.08 36.07
C THR A 584 9.81 -6.90 35.42
N GLY A 585 11.08 -6.49 35.54
CA GLY A 585 12.18 -7.17 34.85
C GLY A 585 12.08 -7.08 33.33
N ASN A 586 11.39 -6.06 32.80
CA ASN A 586 11.27 -5.83 31.36
C ASN A 586 12.44 -5.01 30.82
N CYS A 587 12.64 -5.04 29.49
CA CYS A 587 13.59 -4.15 28.84
C CYS A 587 13.13 -2.69 28.98
N CYS A 588 14.00 -1.82 29.52
CA CYS A 588 13.66 -0.41 29.76
C CYS A 588 14.25 0.58 28.74
N SER A 589 15.16 0.13 27.88
CA SER A 589 15.75 0.97 26.85
C SER A 589 16.21 0.17 25.65
N THR A 590 16.27 0.82 24.50
CA THR A 590 16.76 0.24 23.26
C THR A 590 17.74 1.16 22.59
N LEU A 591 18.66 0.56 21.85
CA LEU A 591 19.58 1.22 20.95
C LEU A 591 19.24 0.85 19.52
N LEU A 592 19.15 1.86 18.65
CA LEU A 592 18.97 1.69 17.22
C LEU A 592 20.17 2.29 16.49
N GLU A 593 20.80 1.48 15.64
CA GLU A 593 21.93 1.88 14.78
C GLU A 593 21.51 1.74 13.32
N ALA A 594 21.83 2.72 12.48
CA ALA A 594 21.53 2.71 11.05
C ALA A 594 22.71 3.25 10.25
N THR A 595 22.96 2.66 9.08
CA THR A 595 23.98 3.12 8.13
C THR A 595 23.33 3.39 6.78
N PHE A 596 23.61 4.53 6.17
CA PHE A 596 23.17 4.87 4.82
C PHE A 596 24.28 4.61 3.81
N ASP A 597 23.99 3.80 2.80
CA ASP A 597 24.88 3.55 1.67
C ASP A 597 24.48 4.43 0.47
N PRO A 598 25.32 5.41 0.08
CA PRO A 598 24.99 6.34 -1.00
C PRO A 598 24.99 5.68 -2.38
N SER A 599 25.61 4.50 -2.55
CA SER A 599 25.69 3.81 -3.84
C SER A 599 24.37 3.14 -4.22
N SER A 600 23.72 2.51 -3.24
CA SER A 600 22.41 1.88 -3.36
C SER A 600 21.26 2.85 -3.05
N GLY A 601 21.49 3.87 -2.22
CA GLY A 601 20.44 4.73 -1.67
C GLY A 601 19.63 4.05 -0.57
N GLU A 602 20.15 2.95 -0.01
CA GLU A 602 19.47 2.13 0.99
C GLU A 602 20.06 2.34 2.39
N LEU A 603 19.22 2.07 3.41
CA LEU A 603 19.69 1.91 4.78
C LEU A 603 20.13 0.45 4.97
N ALA A 604 21.43 0.25 5.17
CA ALA A 604 22.05 -1.03 5.50
C ALA A 604 21.69 -1.44 6.94
N PRO A 605 21.81 -2.74 7.32
CA PRO A 605 20.94 -3.37 8.30
C PRO A 605 20.88 -2.60 9.61
N MET A 606 19.64 -2.25 9.99
CA MET A 606 19.37 -1.55 11.24
C MET A 606 19.53 -2.51 12.41
N ARG A 607 20.61 -2.32 13.17
CA ARG A 607 20.86 -3.13 14.36
C ARG A 607 20.10 -2.55 15.54
N THR A 608 19.29 -3.39 16.18
CA THR A 608 18.63 -3.06 17.43
C THR A 608 19.27 -3.83 18.58
N VAL A 609 19.69 -3.11 19.64
CA VAL A 609 20.14 -3.73 20.90
C VAL A 609 19.19 -3.33 22.01
N LEU A 610 18.48 -4.31 22.56
CA LEU A 610 17.59 -4.15 23.71
C LEU A 610 18.36 -4.50 24.99
N SER A 611 18.37 -3.62 25.99
CA SER A 611 19.08 -3.88 27.24
C SER A 611 18.40 -5.01 28.02
N SER A 612 19.07 -6.16 28.19
CA SER A 612 18.52 -7.32 28.89
C SER A 612 18.27 -7.03 30.38
N ALA A 613 17.08 -7.35 30.87
CA ALA A 613 16.88 -7.63 32.28
C ALA A 613 17.46 -9.01 32.62
N VAL A 614 17.94 -9.15 33.86
CA VAL A 614 18.48 -10.40 34.42
C VAL A 614 17.48 -11.55 34.21
N PRO A 615 17.89 -12.71 33.66
CA PRO A 615 16.98 -13.85 33.53
C PRO A 615 16.58 -14.35 34.92
N PRO A 616 15.30 -14.70 35.17
CA PRO A 616 14.89 -15.29 36.44
C PRO A 616 15.55 -16.68 36.63
N PRO A 617 15.80 -17.11 37.88
CA PRO A 617 16.43 -18.41 38.14
C PRO A 617 15.50 -19.55 37.71
N PHE A 618 16.01 -20.43 36.85
CA PHE A 618 15.35 -21.68 36.49
C PHE A 618 15.12 -22.54 37.75
N SER A 619 13.86 -22.87 38.05
CA SER A 619 13.54 -23.93 39.01
C SER A 619 13.36 -25.25 38.26
N SER A 620 14.19 -26.23 38.61
CA SER A 620 14.19 -27.59 38.09
C SER A 620 13.30 -28.49 38.96
N SER A 621 12.26 -29.10 38.39
CA SER A 621 11.85 -30.48 38.72
C SER A 621 10.57 -30.88 37.98
N MET A 622 10.68 -31.79 37.02
CA MET A 622 10.12 -33.15 37.08
C MET A 622 10.29 -33.84 35.71
N ILE A 623 11.03 -34.95 35.71
CA ILE A 623 11.15 -35.89 34.59
C ILE A 623 9.97 -36.87 34.68
N PRO A 624 9.39 -37.29 33.55
CA PRO A 624 9.41 -38.72 33.27
C PRO A 624 9.77 -39.09 31.82
N SER A 625 10.70 -40.05 31.72
CA SER A 625 10.76 -41.19 30.79
C SER A 625 10.54 -40.97 29.29
N SER A 626 11.67 -40.87 28.59
CA SER A 626 11.97 -41.42 27.25
C SER A 626 10.84 -41.53 26.22
N VAL A 627 10.86 -40.67 25.20
CA VAL A 627 10.77 -41.08 23.78
C VAL A 627 11.52 -40.05 22.92
N LEU A 628 12.39 -40.57 22.04
CA LEU A 628 13.03 -39.86 20.94
C LEU A 628 11.95 -39.38 19.95
N PHE A 629 11.68 -38.08 19.91
CA PHE A 629 10.91 -37.45 18.84
C PHE A 629 11.82 -36.45 18.15
N ILE A 630 12.48 -36.94 17.10
CA ILE A 630 13.20 -36.08 16.16
C ILE A 630 12.16 -35.09 15.67
N GLY A 631 12.54 -33.82 15.82
CA GLY A 631 11.78 -32.69 15.30
C GLY A 631 11.37 -32.99 13.87
N ALA A 632 10.38 -32.30 13.40
CA ALA A 632 10.63 -30.93 12.99
C ALA A 632 9.42 -30.58 12.11
N PRO A 633 9.50 -29.48 11.39
CA PRO A 633 10.32 -28.31 11.64
C PRO A 633 9.54 -27.12 12.18
#